data_AF-A0A8J7TAQ6-F1
#
_entry.id   AF-A0A8J7TAQ6-F1
#
_cell.length_a   1.000
_cell.length_b   1.000
_cell.length_c   1.000
_cell.angle_alpha   90.00
_cell.angle_beta   90.00
_cell.angle_gamma   90.00
#
_symmetry.space_group_name_H-M   'P 1'
#
loop_
_entity.id
_entity.type
_entity.pdbx_description
1 polymer ?
#
loop_
_entity_poly.entity_id
_entity_poly.type
_entity_poly.pdbx_seq_one_letter_code
_entity_poly.pdbx_strand_id
1 'polypeptide(L)'
;MGSMVKSALGAPIRQLICCVPLERRDVEARRNSAPHRPRMTAAELQRYQRDLEQERRKREAQSAQKNAQRAAMRSHFRRKYQLAQNTKDDNHLNMARGKVVLPRELAAMVRSEVPPPQDRGFNLLDTFRGLSLGGFHSSMQRATEQCTLM
;
A
#
# COMPACT_ATOMS: atom_id res chain seq x y z
N MET A 1 -36.46 -1.75 36.69
CA MET A 1 -36.07 -1.75 35.26
C MET A 1 -35.01 -0.65 35.11
N GLY A 2 -33.72 -0.93 35.25
CA GLY A 2 -32.89 -1.56 34.21
C GLY A 2 -31.93 -0.47 33.66
N SER A 3 -30.77 -0.29 34.31
CA SER A 3 -29.45 -0.58 33.72
C SER A 3 -28.74 0.66 33.14
N MET A 4 -27.97 1.36 33.99
CA MET A 4 -26.84 2.19 33.55
C MET A 4 -25.76 1.29 32.97
N VAL A 5 -25.47 1.43 31.67
CA VAL A 5 -24.31 0.79 31.06
C VAL A 5 -23.50 1.81 30.25
N LYS A 6 -22.31 2.07 30.81
CA LYS A 6 -21.03 2.27 30.11
C LYS A 6 -20.90 3.48 29.18
N SER A 7 -20.24 4.50 29.71
CA SER A 7 -19.28 5.29 28.94
C SER A 7 -18.03 5.52 29.80
N ALA A 8 -17.30 4.42 30.04
CA ALA A 8 -16.01 4.41 30.72
C ALA A 8 -14.94 3.94 29.73
N LEU A 9 -14.58 4.79 28.76
CA LEU A 9 -13.30 4.72 28.01
C LEU A 9 -13.00 6.12 27.47
N GLY A 10 -12.68 7.03 28.38
CA GLY A 10 -12.21 8.38 28.07
C GLY A 10 -10.93 8.69 28.83
N ALA A 11 -9.98 7.76 28.86
CA ALA A 11 -8.63 8.06 29.35
C ALA A 11 -7.83 8.74 28.23
N PRO A 12 -7.06 9.81 28.52
CA PRO A 12 -6.26 10.46 27.50
C PRO A 12 -5.10 9.53 27.11
N ILE A 13 -5.03 9.19 25.82
CA ILE A 13 -3.97 8.42 25.14
C ILE A 13 -2.54 8.97 25.39
N ARG A 14 -2.41 10.11 26.09
CA ARG A 14 -1.13 10.75 26.43
C ARG A 14 -0.27 9.98 27.43
N GLN A 15 -0.79 8.96 28.11
CA GLN A 15 -0.01 8.19 29.10
C GLN A 15 0.64 6.91 28.55
N LEU A 16 0.41 6.53 27.29
CA LEU A 16 0.95 5.29 26.72
C LEU A 16 2.28 5.47 25.96
N ILE A 17 2.87 6.67 25.99
CA ILE A 17 4.19 6.94 25.39
C ILE A 17 5.14 7.38 26.51
N CYS A 18 5.45 6.49 27.44
CA CYS A 18 6.78 6.41 28.06
C CYS A 18 6.83 5.26 29.08
N CYS A 19 7.31 4.08 28.66
CA CYS A 19 7.77 3.06 29.58
C CYS A 19 9.15 3.43 30.16
N VAL A 20 9.25 4.58 30.81
CA VAL A 20 10.45 4.98 31.56
C VAL A 20 10.01 5.32 33.00
N PRO A 21 10.58 4.69 34.03
CA PRO A 21 10.25 5.00 35.42
C PRO A 21 10.52 6.48 35.72
N LEU A 22 9.45 7.21 36.04
CA LEU A 22 9.52 8.60 36.49
C LEU A 22 9.80 8.60 38.00
N GLU A 23 11.08 8.61 38.38
CA GLU A 23 11.49 9.01 39.72
C GLU A 23 10.93 10.42 40.00
N ARG A 24 10.20 10.54 41.11
CA ARG A 24 9.63 11.82 41.57
C ARG A 24 10.78 12.77 41.90
N ARG A 25 11.00 13.77 41.06
CA ARG A 25 11.85 14.91 41.40
C ARG A 25 10.97 16.04 41.87
N ASP A 26 11.25 16.50 43.09
CA ASP A 26 10.61 17.65 43.71
C ASP A 26 10.66 18.88 42.81
N VAL A 27 9.56 19.63 42.89
CA VAL A 27 9.29 20.84 42.12
C VAL A 27 10.19 21.97 42.61
N GLU A 28 11.38 22.09 42.03
CA GLU A 28 12.12 23.35 42.01
C GLU A 28 11.90 23.99 40.64
N ALA A 29 11.37 25.21 40.63
CA ALA A 29 11.01 25.99 39.45
C ALA A 29 12.20 26.23 38.50
N ARG A 30 12.53 25.24 37.67
CA ARG A 30 13.41 25.44 36.51
C ARG A 30 12.62 26.21 35.48
N ARG A 31 12.83 27.52 35.50
CA ARG A 31 12.51 28.49 34.45
C ARG A 31 12.56 27.79 33.09
N ASN A 32 11.47 27.93 32.32
CA ASN A 32 11.38 27.54 30.92
C ASN A 32 12.47 28.29 30.12
N SER A 33 13.72 27.83 30.15
CA SER A 33 14.75 28.34 29.27
C SER A 33 14.45 27.78 27.89
N ALA A 34 14.01 28.66 26.99
CA ALA A 34 13.91 28.36 25.57
C ALA A 34 15.19 27.65 25.10
N PRO A 35 15.10 26.65 24.21
CA PRO A 35 16.28 25.93 23.74
C PRO A 35 17.32 26.94 23.27
N HIS A 36 18.56 26.74 23.70
CA HIS A 36 19.70 27.61 23.39
C HIS A 36 19.81 27.74 21.86
N ARG A 37 19.24 28.81 21.30
CA ARG A 37 19.47 29.16 19.90
C ARG A 37 20.93 29.61 19.83
N PRO A 38 21.76 28.98 18.99
CA PRO A 38 23.05 29.57 18.65
C PRO A 38 22.78 31.00 18.19
N ARG A 39 23.45 31.98 18.80
CA ARG A 39 23.36 33.39 18.36
C ARG A 39 24.10 33.52 17.03
N MET A 40 23.49 32.99 15.98
CA MET A 40 23.95 33.13 14.60
C MET A 40 23.71 34.57 14.16
N THR A 41 24.69 35.15 13.48
CA THR A 41 24.54 36.42 12.78
C THR A 41 23.51 36.28 11.66
N ALA A 42 22.92 37.39 11.23
CA ALA A 42 21.93 37.38 10.14
C ALA A 42 22.48 36.74 8.85
N ALA A 43 23.76 36.95 8.55
CA ALA A 43 24.44 36.36 7.41
C ALA A 43 24.58 34.82 7.54
N GLU A 44 24.90 34.32 8.72
CA GLU A 44 25.01 32.89 8.99
C GLU A 44 23.64 32.20 8.91
N LEU A 45 22.58 32.86 9.37
CA LEU A 45 21.20 32.36 9.23
C LEU A 45 20.78 32.24 7.76
N GLN A 46 21.12 33.23 6.93
CA GLN A 46 20.81 33.17 5.49
C GLN A 46 21.57 32.03 4.80
N ARG A 47 22.84 31.81 5.14
CA ARG A 47 23.63 30.69 4.60
C ARG A 47 23.00 29.36 4.98
N TYR A 48 22.68 29.18 6.25
CA TYR A 48 22.02 27.97 6.75
C TYR A 48 20.69 27.68 6.03
N GLN A 49 19.86 28.70 5.81
CA GLN A 49 18.61 28.53 5.07
C GLN A 49 18.85 28.06 3.63
N ARG A 50 19.82 28.65 2.93
CA ARG A 50 20.19 28.22 1.57
C ARG A 50 20.67 26.77 1.55
N ASP A 51 21.48 26.36 2.52
CA ASP A 51 21.99 25.00 2.60
C ASP A 51 20.85 23.99 2.84
N LEU A 52 19.90 24.32 3.72
CA LEU A 52 18.69 23.52 3.93
C LEU A 52 17.85 23.40 2.65
N GLU A 53 17.68 24.49 1.90
CA GLU A 53 16.95 24.47 0.63
C GLU A 53 17.66 23.60 -0.42
N GLN A 54 19.00 23.69 -0.50
CA GLN A 54 19.78 22.87 -1.41
C GLN A 54 19.66 21.38 -1.05
N GLU A 55 19.79 21.03 0.22
CA GLU A 55 19.64 19.64 0.68
C GLU A 55 18.22 19.12 0.46
N ARG A 56 17.21 19.96 0.70
CA ARG A 56 15.81 19.62 0.41
C ARG A 56 15.63 19.32 -1.08
N ARG A 57 16.13 20.19 -1.97
CA ARG A 57 16.05 19.98 -3.43
C ARG A 57 16.73 18.69 -3.87
N LYS A 58 17.92 18.36 -3.34
CA LYS A 58 18.62 17.11 -3.63
C LYS A 58 17.79 15.89 -3.23
N ARG A 59 17.20 15.90 -2.03
CA ARG A 59 16.35 14.81 -1.54
C ARG A 59 15.07 14.67 -2.36
N GLU A 60 14.44 15.78 -2.71
CA GLU A 60 13.23 15.80 -3.53
C GLU A 60 13.51 15.25 -4.93
N ALA A 61 14.64 15.60 -5.56
CA ALA A 61 15.05 15.05 -6.85
C ALA A 61 15.26 13.52 -6.80
N GLN A 62 15.98 13.02 -5.79
CA GLN A 62 16.18 11.58 -5.59
C GLN A 62 14.85 10.85 -5.32
N SER A 63 13.98 11.46 -4.52
CA SER A 63 12.66 10.90 -4.21
C SER A 63 11.75 10.87 -5.43
N ALA A 64 11.78 11.91 -6.26
CA ALA A 64 11.06 11.98 -7.52
C ALA A 64 11.51 10.86 -8.48
N GLN A 65 12.81 10.62 -8.60
CA GLN A 65 13.35 9.52 -9.40
C GLN A 65 12.88 8.14 -8.89
N LYS A 66 13.00 7.88 -7.59
CA LYS A 66 12.53 6.61 -6.98
C LYS A 66 11.01 6.45 -7.10
N ASN A 67 10.23 7.52 -6.97
CA ASN A 67 8.79 7.51 -7.17
C ASN A 67 8.44 7.17 -8.61
N ALA A 68 9.14 7.75 -9.57
CA ALA A 68 8.96 7.45 -10.98
C ALA A 68 9.29 5.99 -11.29
N GLN A 69 10.37 5.43 -10.73
CA GLN A 69 10.73 4.01 -10.87
C GLN A 69 9.62 3.10 -10.32
N ARG A 70 9.09 3.41 -9.14
CA ARG A 70 7.97 2.65 -8.56
C ARG A 70 6.69 2.78 -9.39
N ALA A 71 6.40 3.97 -9.91
CA ALA A 71 5.26 4.19 -10.79
C ALA A 71 5.39 3.41 -12.10
N ALA A 72 6.60 3.32 -12.67
CA ALA A 72 6.87 2.53 -13.87
C ALA A 72 6.58 1.03 -13.65
N MET A 73 7.03 0.47 -12.53
CA MET A 73 6.72 -0.90 -12.12
C MET A 73 5.23 -1.15 -12.01
N ARG A 74 4.52 -0.29 -11.27
CA ARG A 74 3.07 -0.42 -11.07
C ARG A 74 2.31 -0.30 -12.38
N SER A 75 2.68 0.68 -13.22
CA SER A 75 2.07 0.89 -14.54
C SER A 75 2.25 -0.32 -15.45
N HIS A 76 3.43 -0.97 -15.42
CA HIS A 76 3.66 -2.21 -16.16
C HIS A 76 2.73 -3.34 -15.69
N PHE A 77 2.66 -3.62 -14.38
CA PHE A 77 1.80 -4.69 -13.88
C PHE A 77 0.31 -4.40 -14.09
N ARG A 78 -0.13 -3.14 -13.99
CA ARG A 78 -1.49 -2.77 -14.36
C ARG A 78 -1.82 -3.12 -15.79
N ARG A 79 -0.91 -2.83 -16.74
CA ARG A 79 -1.08 -3.25 -18.14
C ARG A 79 -1.09 -4.78 -18.27
N LYS A 80 -0.17 -5.47 -17.60
CA LYS A 80 -0.05 -6.94 -17.64
C LYS A 80 -1.35 -7.65 -17.21
N TYR A 81 -2.01 -7.14 -16.18
CA TYR A 81 -3.25 -7.71 -15.64
C TYR A 81 -4.51 -6.94 -16.03
N GLN A 82 -4.43 -6.05 -17.04
CA GLN A 82 -5.57 -5.29 -17.58
C GLN A 82 -6.34 -4.49 -16.51
N LEU A 83 -5.62 -3.97 -15.51
CA LEU A 83 -6.18 -3.14 -14.45
C LEU A 83 -6.27 -1.67 -14.89
N ALA A 84 -7.23 -0.94 -14.31
CA ALA A 84 -7.39 0.48 -14.54
C ALA A 84 -6.12 1.27 -14.16
N GLN A 85 -5.74 2.22 -15.01
CA GLN A 85 -4.57 3.08 -14.81
C GLN A 85 -4.77 4.06 -13.65
N ASN A 86 -3.66 4.55 -13.10
CA ASN A 86 -3.68 5.46 -11.97
C ASN A 86 -3.01 6.78 -12.35
N THR A 87 -3.80 7.85 -12.30
CA THR A 87 -3.36 9.23 -12.62
C THR A 87 -2.17 9.70 -11.78
N LYS A 88 -2.05 9.25 -10.52
CA LYS A 88 -0.90 9.60 -9.66
C LYS A 88 0.40 9.00 -10.19
N ASP A 89 0.33 7.77 -10.72
CA ASP A 89 1.50 7.09 -11.28
C ASP A 89 1.91 7.76 -12.58
N ASP A 90 0.95 8.15 -13.43
CA ASP A 90 1.21 8.90 -14.65
C ASP A 90 1.88 10.25 -14.35
N ASN A 91 1.41 10.96 -13.32
CA ASN A 91 2.05 12.20 -12.86
C ASN A 91 3.51 11.97 -12.42
N HIS A 92 3.79 10.93 -11.66
CA HIS A 92 5.17 10.61 -11.23
C HIS A 92 6.08 10.24 -12.40
N LEU A 93 5.55 9.57 -13.43
CA LEU A 93 6.28 9.30 -14.67
C LEU A 93 6.57 10.59 -15.44
N ASN A 94 5.59 11.48 -15.57
CA ASN A 94 5.73 12.76 -16.27
C ASN A 94 6.69 13.72 -15.55
N MET A 95 6.67 13.75 -14.21
CA MET A 95 7.55 14.58 -13.40
C MET A 95 9.04 14.25 -13.59
N ALA A 96 9.37 13.00 -13.92
CA ALA A 96 10.76 12.60 -14.19
C ALA A 96 11.27 13.09 -15.56
N ARG A 97 10.43 13.77 -16.37
CA ARG A 97 10.74 14.41 -17.66
C ARG A 97 11.47 13.54 -18.70
N GLY A 98 11.54 12.23 -18.50
CA GLY A 98 12.30 11.31 -19.35
C GLY A 98 11.92 9.85 -19.12
N LYS A 99 12.50 8.96 -19.95
CA LYS A 99 12.31 7.51 -19.81
C LYS A 99 12.87 7.07 -18.46
N VAL A 100 11.99 6.67 -17.55
CA VAL A 100 12.38 6.14 -16.24
C VAL A 100 13.13 4.83 -16.44
N VAL A 101 14.46 4.90 -16.37
CA VAL A 101 15.30 3.69 -16.42
C VAL A 101 15.15 2.98 -15.10
N LEU A 102 14.59 1.79 -15.19
CA LEU A 102 14.36 0.92 -14.07
C LEU A 102 15.68 0.18 -13.75
N PRO A 103 16.10 0.07 -12.48
CA PRO A 103 17.28 -0.70 -12.08
C PRO A 103 17.26 -2.12 -12.64
N ARG A 104 18.44 -2.69 -12.95
CA ARG A 104 18.60 -3.96 -13.66
C ARG A 104 17.80 -5.11 -13.04
N GLU A 105 17.86 -5.25 -11.72
CA GLU A 105 17.12 -6.28 -10.97
C GLU A 105 15.59 -6.13 -11.14
N LEU A 106 15.09 -4.90 -11.06
CA LEU A 106 13.67 -4.59 -11.22
C LEU A 106 13.23 -4.75 -12.69
N ALA A 107 14.10 -4.40 -13.64
CA ALA A 107 13.84 -4.58 -15.06
C ALA A 107 13.68 -6.07 -15.45
N ALA A 108 14.41 -6.97 -14.79
CA ALA A 108 14.27 -8.41 -14.99
C ALA A 108 12.89 -8.94 -14.55
N MET A 109 12.28 -8.37 -13.49
CA MET A 109 10.91 -8.75 -13.08
C MET A 109 9.83 -8.28 -14.06
N VAL A 110 10.07 -7.17 -14.74
CA VAL A 110 9.16 -6.57 -15.74
C VAL A 110 9.26 -7.30 -17.08
N ARG A 111 10.48 -7.61 -17.51
CA ARG A 111 10.74 -8.35 -18.73
C ARG A 111 10.66 -9.84 -18.42
N SER A 112 9.46 -10.40 -18.29
CA SER A 112 9.36 -11.86 -18.24
C SER A 112 9.80 -12.41 -19.61
N GLU A 113 10.94 -13.11 -19.64
CA GLU A 113 11.44 -13.91 -20.78
C GLU A 113 10.46 -15.02 -21.22
N VAL A 114 9.39 -15.23 -20.46
CA VAL A 114 8.34 -16.20 -20.78
C VAL A 114 7.36 -15.56 -21.77
N PRO A 115 7.27 -16.07 -23.02
CA PRO A 115 6.24 -15.61 -23.94
C PRO A 115 4.85 -15.84 -23.33
N PRO A 116 3.87 -14.95 -23.59
CA PRO A 116 2.53 -15.13 -23.07
C PRO A 116 2.04 -16.54 -23.46
N PRO A 117 1.48 -17.32 -22.51
CA PRO A 117 0.84 -18.57 -22.87
C PRO A 117 -0.21 -18.24 -23.93
N GLN A 118 -0.14 -18.92 -25.08
CA GLN A 118 -1.17 -18.83 -26.10
C GLN A 118 -2.53 -18.98 -25.43
N ASP A 119 -3.51 -18.16 -25.83
CA ASP A 119 -4.89 -18.09 -25.33
C ASP A 119 -5.63 -19.44 -25.41
N ARG A 120 -5.20 -20.44 -24.65
CA ARG A 120 -6.09 -21.47 -24.15
C ARG A 120 -6.72 -20.87 -22.93
N GLY A 121 -7.79 -20.10 -23.15
CA GLY A 121 -8.69 -19.72 -22.08
C GLY A 121 -8.94 -20.95 -21.21
N PHE A 122 -8.87 -20.78 -19.89
CA PHE A 122 -9.27 -21.84 -18.96
C PHE A 122 -10.75 -22.12 -19.22
N ASN A 123 -11.04 -23.06 -20.11
CA ASN A 123 -12.38 -23.52 -20.37
C ASN A 123 -12.80 -24.29 -19.13
N LEU A 124 -13.45 -23.60 -18.20
CA LEU A 124 -14.03 -24.19 -17.00
C LEU A 124 -14.85 -25.44 -17.36
N LEU A 125 -15.55 -25.41 -18.50
CA LEU A 125 -16.33 -26.51 -19.05
C LEU A 125 -15.50 -27.77 -19.40
N ASP A 126 -14.23 -27.64 -19.82
CA ASP A 126 -13.38 -28.79 -20.12
C ASP A 126 -13.03 -29.58 -18.85
N THR A 127 -12.93 -28.90 -17.69
CA THR A 127 -12.69 -29.57 -16.40
C THR A 127 -13.89 -30.40 -15.92
N PHE A 128 -15.11 -30.03 -16.33
CA PHE A 128 -16.34 -30.76 -16.00
C PHE A 128 -16.69 -31.87 -16.99
N ARG A 129 -15.96 -32.01 -18.10
CA ARG A 129 -16.25 -33.03 -19.12
C ARG A 129 -16.06 -34.47 -18.62
N GLY A 130 -15.24 -34.67 -17.59
CA GLY A 130 -15.07 -35.96 -16.90
C GLY A 130 -16.12 -36.25 -15.82
N LEU A 131 -16.95 -35.27 -15.46
CA LEU A 131 -18.04 -35.40 -14.49
C LEU A 131 -19.34 -35.65 -15.25
N SER A 132 -19.61 -36.92 -15.56
CA SER A 132 -20.84 -37.33 -16.22
C SER A 132 -22.04 -37.16 -15.26
N LEU A 133 -22.88 -36.15 -15.53
CA LEU A 133 -24.17 -35.95 -14.87
C LEU A 133 -25.27 -36.93 -15.37
N GLY A 134 -24.92 -37.94 -16.17
CA GLY A 134 -25.88 -38.91 -16.72
C GLY A 134 -26.62 -39.75 -15.68
N GLY A 135 -26.11 -39.81 -14.44
CA GLY A 135 -26.78 -40.49 -13.32
C GLY A 135 -28.00 -39.77 -12.76
N PHE A 136 -28.19 -38.48 -13.06
CA PHE A 136 -29.29 -37.68 -12.48
C PHE A 136 -30.63 -37.89 -13.21
N HIS A 137 -30.61 -38.21 -14.52
CA HIS A 137 -31.85 -38.48 -15.26
C HIS A 137 -32.52 -39.79 -14.81
N SER A 138 -31.72 -40.81 -14.49
CA SER A 138 -32.23 -42.12 -14.10
C SER A 138 -32.75 -42.17 -12.66
N SER A 139 -32.31 -41.28 -11.76
CA SER A 139 -32.94 -41.11 -10.45
C SER A 139 -34.25 -40.33 -10.52
N MET A 140 -34.37 -39.35 -11.43
CA MET A 140 -35.60 -38.58 -11.62
C MET A 140 -36.72 -39.44 -12.23
N GLN A 141 -36.41 -40.28 -13.23
CA GLN A 141 -37.40 -41.21 -13.82
C GLN A 141 -37.89 -42.27 -12.83
N ARG A 142 -37.00 -42.83 -11.98
CA ARG A 142 -37.41 -43.80 -10.94
C ARG A 142 -38.30 -43.18 -9.86
N ALA A 143 -38.08 -41.91 -9.52
CA ALA A 143 -38.92 -41.19 -8.57
C ALA A 143 -40.32 -40.88 -9.15
N THR A 144 -40.42 -40.59 -10.45
CA THR A 144 -41.72 -40.37 -11.11
C THR A 144 -42.50 -41.66 -11.32
N GLU A 145 -41.83 -42.80 -11.52
CA GLU A 145 -42.50 -44.11 -11.66
C GLU A 145 -43.05 -44.66 -10.34
N GLN A 146 -42.40 -44.38 -9.19
CA GLN A 146 -42.92 -44.76 -7.87
C GLN A 146 -44.17 -43.98 -7.44
N CYS A 147 -44.39 -42.77 -7.95
CA CYS A 147 -45.60 -41.98 -7.65
C CYS A 147 -46.81 -42.31 -8.53
N THR A 148 -46.67 -43.16 -9.55
CA THR A 148 -47.78 -43.52 -10.47
C THR A 148 -48.43 -44.86 -10.10
N LEU A 149 -47.95 -45.53 -9.05
CA LEU A 149 -48.43 -46.85 -8.58
C LEU A 149 -48.86 -46.83 -7.09
N MET A 150 -49.27 -45.65 -6.62
CA MET A 150 -50.09 -45.41 -5.42
C MET A 150 -51.37 -44.71 -5.86
#